data_AF-A0A971LL37-F1
#
_entry.id   AF-A0A971LL37-F1
#
_cell.length_a   1.000
_cell.length_b   1.000
_cell.length_c   1.000
_cell.angle_alpha   90.00
_cell.angle_beta   90.00
_cell.angle_gamma   90.00
#
_symmetry.space_group_name_H-M   'P 1'
#
loop_
_entity.id
_entity.type
_entity.pdbx_description
1 polymer ?
#
loop_
_entity_poly.entity_id
_entity_poly.type
_entity_poly.pdbx_seq_one_letter_code
_entity_poly.pdbx_strand_id
1 'polypeptide(L)'
;LRQFDLFINTIGCPECRPAHRQALTEFLASRLPHLCPDCQSRYERNPMRSLDCKQEKCQAQLKDAPTPVEYVCESCAQHYQDVKEGLTALGIDF
;
A
#
# COMPACT_ATOMS: atom_id res chain seq x y z
N LEU A 1 13.53 24.90 9.28
CA LEU A 1 13.00 23.58 8.87
C LEU A 1 13.47 22.58 9.92
N ARG A 2 12.65 22.28 10.94
CA ARG A 2 13.02 21.34 12.01
C ARG A 2 11.78 20.51 12.35
N GLN A 3 11.97 19.19 12.28
CA GLN A 3 11.00 18.09 12.39
C GLN A 3 10.21 17.77 11.12
N PHE A 4 10.64 16.68 10.47
CA PHE A 4 9.89 15.95 9.44
C PHE A 4 9.96 14.48 9.84
N ASP A 5 8.84 13.79 9.69
CA ASP A 5 8.78 12.34 9.80
C ASP A 5 8.89 11.75 8.40
N LEU A 6 9.80 10.80 8.21
CA LEU A 6 9.92 10.03 6.99
C LEU A 6 9.07 8.76 7.15
N PHE A 7 8.28 8.43 6.14
CA PHE A 7 7.56 7.17 6.06
C PHE A 7 7.93 6.52 4.72
N ILE A 8 8.40 5.28 4.76
CA ILE A 8 8.81 4.54 3.57
C ILE A 8 7.94 3.31 3.33
N ASN A 9 7.82 2.91 2.06
CA ASN A 9 7.11 1.71 1.63
C ASN A 9 7.73 1.16 0.35
N THR A 10 7.38 -0.07 -0.03
CA THR A 10 7.69 -0.67 -1.33
C THR A 10 6.40 -1.16 -2.00
N ILE A 11 6.31 -1.01 -3.32
CA ILE A 11 5.19 -1.55 -4.13
C ILE A 11 5.62 -2.77 -4.98
N GLY A 12 6.85 -3.25 -4.76
CA GLY A 12 7.46 -4.35 -5.51
C GLY A 12 7.61 -4.09 -7.02
N CYS A 13 7.83 -5.16 -7.76
CA CYS A 13 7.97 -5.17 -9.22
C CYS A 13 6.65 -5.61 -9.92
N PRO A 14 6.59 -5.61 -11.26
CA PRO A 14 5.41 -6.07 -12.00
C PRO A 14 4.94 -7.49 -11.64
N GLU A 15 5.82 -8.37 -11.16
CA GLU A 15 5.49 -9.73 -10.75
C GLU A 15 4.92 -9.82 -9.32
N CYS A 16 5.21 -8.84 -8.45
CA CYS A 16 4.68 -8.78 -7.08
C CYS A 16 3.22 -8.32 -7.05
N ARG A 17 2.89 -7.36 -7.92
CA ARG A 17 1.61 -6.65 -7.93
C ARG A 17 0.37 -7.54 -8.14
N PRO A 18 0.39 -8.61 -8.96
CA PRO A 18 -0.79 -9.44 -9.18
C PRO A 18 -1.35 -10.04 -7.89
N ALA A 19 -0.50 -10.60 -7.03
CA ALA A 19 -0.93 -11.22 -5.77
C ALA A 19 -1.53 -10.19 -4.80
N HIS A 20 -0.85 -9.04 -4.63
CA HIS A 20 -1.38 -7.94 -3.82
C HIS A 20 -2.70 -7.40 -4.36
N ARG A 21 -2.78 -7.19 -5.68
CA ARG A 21 -4.00 -6.70 -6.34
C ARG A 21 -5.15 -7.66 -6.13
N GLN A 22 -4.92 -8.96 -6.24
CA GLN A 22 -5.95 -9.97 -6.02
C GLN A 22 -6.46 -9.92 -4.57
N ALA A 23 -5.55 -9.99 -3.59
CA ALA A 23 -5.90 -9.92 -2.17
C ALA A 23 -6.67 -8.63 -1.84
N LEU A 24 -6.24 -7.49 -2.38
CA LEU A 24 -6.94 -6.22 -2.19
C LEU A 24 -8.32 -6.21 -2.85
N THR A 25 -8.46 -6.82 -4.03
CA THR A 25 -9.76 -6.91 -4.71
C THR A 25 -10.74 -7.73 -3.87
N GLU A 26 -10.32 -8.89 -3.38
CA GLU A 26 -11.13 -9.75 -2.51
C GLU A 26 -11.51 -9.03 -1.20
N PHE A 27 -10.55 -8.31 -0.60
CA PHE A 27 -10.78 -7.50 0.60
C PHE A 27 -11.84 -6.41 0.38
N LEU A 28 -11.79 -5.70 -0.77
CA LEU A 28 -12.69 -4.60 -1.08
C LEU A 28 -14.09 -5.06 -1.49
N ALA A 29 -14.26 -6.27 -2.00
CA ALA A 29 -15.55 -6.76 -2.52
C ALA A 29 -16.67 -6.67 -1.48
N SER A 30 -16.41 -7.11 -0.25
CA SER A 30 -17.39 -7.04 0.87
C SER A 30 -17.60 -5.63 1.42
N ARG A 31 -16.70 -4.68 1.10
CA ARG A 31 -16.72 -3.29 1.59
C ARG A 31 -17.26 -2.32 0.55
N LEU A 32 -17.41 -2.75 -0.71
CA LEU A 32 -17.76 -1.93 -1.85
C LEU A 32 -18.98 -1.01 -1.62
N PRO A 33 -20.09 -1.46 -0.99
CA PRO A 33 -21.25 -0.60 -0.72
C PRO A 33 -20.94 0.56 0.23
N HIS A 34 -19.91 0.44 1.06
CA HIS A 34 -19.49 1.44 2.05
C HIS A 34 -18.42 2.39 1.52
N LEU A 35 -17.85 2.10 0.34
CA LEU A 35 -16.87 2.95 -0.30
C LEU A 35 -17.52 4.14 -1.02
N CYS A 36 -16.77 5.21 -1.22
CA CYS A 36 -17.23 6.35 -2.01
C CYS A 36 -17.32 6.00 -3.51
N PRO A 37 -18.09 6.78 -4.31
CA PRO A 37 -18.27 6.50 -5.75
C PRO A 37 -16.95 6.35 -6.52
N ASP A 38 -15.95 7.19 -6.19
CA ASP A 38 -14.62 7.09 -6.80
C ASP A 38 -13.93 5.76 -6.48
N CYS A 39 -14.04 5.28 -5.25
CA CYS A 39 -13.44 4.02 -4.84
C CYS A 39 -14.19 2.81 -5.41
N GLN A 40 -15.51 2.91 -5.58
CA GLN A 40 -16.29 1.92 -6.32
C GLN A 40 -15.85 1.85 -7.78
N SER A 41 -15.59 2.99 -8.43
CA SER A 41 -15.03 3.00 -9.79
C SER A 41 -13.58 2.51 -9.84
N ARG A 42 -12.75 2.83 -8.83
CA ARG A 42 -11.36 2.35 -8.73
C ARG A 42 -11.30 0.84 -8.57
N TYR A 43 -12.22 0.25 -7.81
CA TYR A 43 -12.30 -1.20 -7.63
C TYR A 43 -12.27 -1.96 -8.97
N GLU A 44 -13.04 -1.52 -9.96
CA GLU A 44 -13.11 -2.17 -11.28
C GLU A 44 -11.83 -1.97 -12.11
N ARG A 45 -11.24 -0.78 -12.07
CA ARG A 45 -10.13 -0.40 -12.97
C ARG A 45 -8.75 -0.65 -12.35
N ASN A 46 -8.53 -0.12 -11.16
CA ASN A 46 -7.29 -0.20 -10.41
C ASN A 46 -7.57 -0.09 -8.89
N PRO A 47 -7.84 -1.23 -8.21
CA PRO A 47 -8.25 -1.24 -6.80
C PRO A 47 -7.18 -0.71 -5.85
N MET A 48 -5.89 -0.74 -6.23
CA MET A 48 -4.80 -0.17 -5.42
C MET A 48 -4.99 1.32 -5.18
N ARG A 49 -5.63 2.06 -6.12
CA ARG A 49 -5.89 3.49 -5.94
C ARG A 49 -6.88 3.79 -4.81
N SER A 50 -7.62 2.79 -4.31
CA SER A 50 -8.51 2.98 -3.17
C SER A 50 -7.72 3.27 -1.88
N LEU A 51 -6.49 2.76 -1.76
CA LEU A 51 -5.61 2.98 -0.59
C LEU A 51 -5.27 4.46 -0.38
N ASP A 52 -5.26 5.27 -1.44
CA ASP A 52 -4.98 6.71 -1.39
C ASP A 52 -6.22 7.57 -1.09
N CYS A 53 -7.39 6.96 -0.84
CA CYS A 53 -8.61 7.72 -0.59
C CYS A 53 -8.48 8.58 0.67
N LYS A 54 -8.91 9.84 0.56
CA LYS A 54 -8.88 10.80 1.68
C LYS A 54 -10.24 10.94 2.39
N GLN A 55 -11.26 10.21 1.96
CA GLN A 55 -12.55 10.23 2.63
C GLN A 55 -12.49 9.34 3.88
N GLU A 56 -12.81 9.89 5.04
CA GLU A 56 -12.76 9.21 6.34
C GLU A 56 -13.52 7.87 6.32
N LYS A 57 -14.72 7.85 5.72
CA LYS A 57 -15.51 6.62 5.58
C LYS A 57 -14.77 5.52 4.82
N CYS A 58 -14.02 5.86 3.78
CA CYS A 58 -13.22 4.88 3.03
C CYS A 58 -12.01 4.45 3.85
N GLN A 59 -11.32 5.38 4.50
CA GLN A 59 -10.17 5.06 5.34
C GLN A 59 -10.53 4.10 6.47
N ALA A 60 -11.70 4.26 7.09
CA ALA A 60 -12.21 3.33 8.09
C ALA A 60 -12.40 1.91 7.53
N GLN A 61 -12.83 1.77 6.29
CA GLN A 61 -12.97 0.45 5.63
C GLN A 61 -11.62 -0.16 5.20
N LEU A 62 -10.58 0.67 5.03
CA LEU A 62 -9.27 0.28 4.51
C LEU A 62 -8.23 0.00 5.61
N LYS A 63 -8.59 0.13 6.89
CA LYS A 63 -7.66 -0.01 8.02
C LYS A 63 -6.88 -1.32 8.01
N ASP A 64 -7.55 -2.41 7.63
CA ASP A 64 -6.98 -3.77 7.60
C ASP A 64 -6.69 -4.23 6.17
N ALA A 65 -6.53 -3.29 5.23
CA ALA A 65 -6.27 -3.63 3.84
C ALA A 65 -4.91 -4.33 3.70
N PRO A 66 -4.79 -5.35 2.84
CA PRO A 66 -3.52 -6.03 2.60
C PRO A 66 -2.48 -5.03 2.10
N THR A 67 -1.27 -5.10 2.66
CA THR A 67 -0.19 -4.16 2.34
C THR A 67 0.71 -4.74 1.26
N PRO A 68 1.26 -3.93 0.33
CA PRO A 68 2.12 -4.47 -0.73
C PRO A 68 3.38 -5.16 -0.19
N VAL A 69 3.88 -4.76 0.98
CA VAL A 69 5.07 -5.30 1.64
C VAL A 69 4.95 -6.81 1.90
N GLU A 70 3.75 -7.31 2.13
CA GLU A 70 3.49 -8.73 2.40
C GLU A 70 3.51 -9.61 1.13
N TYR A 71 3.54 -9.00 -0.06
CA TYR A 71 3.42 -9.69 -1.34
C TYR A 71 4.61 -9.43 -2.28
N VAL A 72 5.68 -8.81 -1.78
CA VAL A 72 6.88 -8.61 -2.59
C VAL A 72 7.66 -9.92 -2.73
N CYS A 73 8.25 -10.15 -3.91
CA CYS A 73 9.19 -11.24 -4.12
C CYS A 73 10.49 -11.02 -3.34
N GLU A 74 11.30 -12.06 -3.20
CA GLU A 74 12.55 -12.04 -2.44
C GLU A 74 13.50 -10.91 -2.86
N SER A 75 13.67 -10.68 -4.17
CA SER A 75 14.55 -9.61 -4.66
C SER A 75 14.04 -8.21 -4.30
N CYS A 76 12.72 -8.00 -4.32
CA CYS A 76 12.12 -6.73 -3.91
C CYS A 76 12.14 -6.56 -2.39
N ALA A 77 12.01 -7.65 -1.62
CA ALA A 77 12.17 -7.64 -0.17
C ALA A 77 13.61 -7.25 0.21
N GLN A 78 14.60 -7.84 -0.45
CA GLN A 78 16.01 -7.53 -0.23
C GLN A 78 16.31 -6.08 -0.59
N HIS A 79 15.88 -5.61 -1.78
CA HIS A 79 16.06 -4.21 -2.16
C HIS A 79 15.42 -3.23 -1.14
N TYR A 80 14.26 -3.57 -0.58
CA TYR A 80 13.65 -2.75 0.47
C TYR A 80 14.44 -2.78 1.79
N GLN A 81 15.11 -3.89 2.12
CA GLN A 81 16.05 -3.94 3.25
C GLN A 81 17.29 -3.10 2.99
N ASP A 82 17.90 -3.18 1.80
CA ASP A 82 19.09 -2.40 1.45
C ASP A 82 18.83 -0.89 1.60
N VAL A 83 17.63 -0.41 1.21
CA VAL A 83 17.20 0.98 1.43
C VAL A 83 17.13 1.32 2.91
N LYS A 84 16.52 0.45 3.73
CA LYS A 84 16.39 0.65 5.19
C LYS A 84 17.75 0.67 5.87
N GLU A 85 18.66 -0.22 5.48
CA GLU A 85 20.03 -0.26 5.97
C GLU A 85 20.79 1.01 5.59
N GLY A 86 20.64 1.48 4.35
CA GLY A 86 21.23 2.75 3.90
C GLY A 86 20.74 3.96 4.71
N LEU A 87 19.43 4.07 4.96
CA LEU A 87 18.88 5.15 5.80
C LEU A 87 19.39 5.06 7.25
N THR A 88 19.42 3.85 7.81
CA THR A 88 19.93 3.60 9.16
C THR A 88 21.41 3.97 9.27
N ALA A 89 22.24 3.60 8.27
CA ALA A 89 23.66 3.93 8.23
C ALA A 89 23.92 5.44 8.15
N LEU A 90 22.99 6.21 7.57
CA LEU A 90 23.02 7.67 7.52
C LEU A 90 22.43 8.34 8.78
N GLY A 91 21.92 7.55 9.74
CA GLY A 91 21.26 8.07 10.94
C GLY A 91 19.93 8.77 10.65
N ILE A 92 19.20 8.32 9.62
CA ILE A 92 17.90 8.86 9.23
C ILE A 92 16.81 7.94 9.78
N ASP A 93 15.97 8.47 10.67
CA ASP A 93 14.80 7.78 11.18
C ASP A 93 13.68 7.74 10.12
N PHE A 94 12.96 6.61 10.02
CA PHE A 94 11.89 6.35 9.04
C PHE A 94 10.82 5.39 9.56
#